data_AF-A0A1F5AZS3-F1
#
_entry.id   AF-A0A1F5AZS3-F1
#
_cell.length_a   1.000
_cell.length_b   1.000
_cell.length_c   1.000
_cell.angle_alpha   90.00
_cell.angle_beta   90.00
_cell.angle_gamma   90.00
#
_symmetry.space_group_name_H-M   'P 1'
#
loop_
_entity.id
_entity.type
_entity.pdbx_description
1 polymer ?
#
loop_
_entity_poly.entity_id
_entity_poly.type
_entity_poly.pdbx_seq_one_letter_code
_entity_poly.pdbx_strand_id
1 'polypeptide(L)'
;MVRVIISLLPACLAALYFFRLRALALIAACVVAGLVTEAVFLWARKKPLSPLLDGSAIITGLLLAMTLPPSFPLSSAVIGAVVSIALGKQIFGGLGHNIFNPALVGRAFLATAFPVSITTWLPPATLKVDIATFATPLGNLKFQEAVARGTLTPLQDLFWGNIGGCIGETSAIALLIGGIYLLFKRTIDWRIPLGITLSMVIFTGAFWLADPAQYASPLFHLLAGGFFLGAIYMATDMVTSP
;
A
#
# COMPACT_ATOMS: atom_id res chain seq x y z
N MET A 1 -9.72 -1.76 14.86
CA MET A 1 -8.31 -1.43 14.58
C MET A 1 -7.37 -2.62 14.77
N VAL A 2 -7.22 -3.21 15.96
CA VAL A 2 -6.27 -4.33 16.20
C VAL A 2 -6.37 -5.48 15.19
N ARG A 3 -7.59 -5.86 14.78
CA ARG A 3 -7.80 -6.90 13.75
C ARG A 3 -7.17 -6.57 12.39
N VAL A 4 -7.17 -5.29 12.02
CA VAL A 4 -6.56 -4.78 10.77
C VAL A 4 -5.03 -4.79 10.87
N ILE A 5 -4.49 -4.48 12.04
CA ILE A 5 -3.04 -4.59 12.29
C ILE A 5 -2.61 -6.05 12.17
N ILE A 6 -3.34 -6.97 12.81
CA ILE A 6 -3.07 -8.41 12.76
C ILE A 6 -3.13 -8.92 11.31
N SER A 7 -4.11 -8.47 10.53
CA SER A 7 -4.23 -8.90 9.14
C SER A 7 -3.16 -8.32 8.21
N LEU A 8 -2.48 -7.22 8.60
CA LEU A 8 -1.33 -6.70 7.86
C LEU A 8 -0.02 -7.39 8.22
N LEU A 9 0.04 -8.16 9.32
CA LEU A 9 1.27 -8.84 9.75
C LEU A 9 1.86 -9.76 8.66
N PRO A 10 1.09 -10.59 7.93
CA PRO A 10 1.66 -11.42 6.87
C PRO A 10 2.35 -10.58 5.78
N ALA A 11 1.72 -9.47 5.37
CA ALA A 11 2.31 -8.55 4.38
C ALA A 11 3.56 -7.85 4.93
N CYS A 12 3.56 -7.48 6.22
CA CYS A 12 4.75 -6.92 6.88
C CYS A 12 5.89 -7.94 6.95
N LEU A 13 5.60 -9.21 7.27
CA LEU A 13 6.61 -10.26 7.31
C LEU A 13 7.18 -10.55 5.92
N ALA A 14 6.34 -10.57 4.88
CA ALA A 14 6.80 -10.67 3.49
C ALA A 14 7.72 -9.49 3.12
N ALA A 15 7.31 -8.27 3.45
CA ALA A 15 8.10 -7.07 3.27
C ALA A 15 9.48 -7.13 3.98
N LEU A 16 9.51 -7.60 5.23
CA LEU A 16 10.76 -7.80 5.98
C LEU A 16 11.61 -8.90 5.35
N TYR A 17 11.01 -9.96 4.83
CA TYR A 17 11.73 -11.04 4.15
C TYR A 17 12.41 -10.54 2.85
N PHE A 18 11.67 -9.82 2.01
CA PHE A 18 12.17 -9.35 0.71
C PHE A 18 13.10 -8.14 0.81
N PHE A 19 12.82 -7.16 1.68
CA PHE A 19 13.56 -5.88 1.73
C PHE A 19 14.33 -5.66 3.04
N ARG A 20 14.26 -6.59 3.98
CA ARG A 20 15.06 -6.62 5.22
C ARG A 20 14.94 -5.32 6.02
N LEU A 21 16.08 -4.75 6.42
CA LEU A 21 16.17 -3.60 7.30
C LEU A 21 15.54 -2.33 6.71
N ARG A 22 15.54 -2.18 5.37
CA ARG A 22 14.94 -1.02 4.71
C ARG A 22 13.44 -0.95 4.93
N ALA A 23 12.75 -2.08 4.81
CA ALA A 23 11.31 -2.13 5.08
C ALA A 23 10.99 -1.86 6.55
N LEU A 24 11.75 -2.46 7.47
CA LEU A 24 11.56 -2.22 8.90
C LEU A 24 11.75 -0.74 9.26
N ALA A 25 12.83 -0.12 8.76
CA ALA A 25 13.12 1.28 9.01
C ALA A 25 12.01 2.21 8.47
N LEU A 26 11.49 1.93 7.28
CA LEU A 26 10.42 2.74 6.68
C LEU A 26 9.10 2.62 7.45
N ILE A 27 8.71 1.39 7.80
CA ILE A 27 7.51 1.12 8.63
C ILE A 27 7.64 1.83 9.97
N ALA A 28 8.77 1.65 10.66
CA ALA A 28 9.02 2.26 11.95
C ALA A 28 8.98 3.79 11.87
N ALA A 29 9.63 4.38 10.85
CA ALA A 29 9.65 5.83 10.64
C ALA A 29 8.23 6.39 10.45
N CYS A 30 7.42 5.79 9.59
CA CYS A 30 6.04 6.25 9.36
C CYS A 30 5.15 6.07 10.59
N VAL A 31 5.24 4.94 11.30
CA VAL A 31 4.44 4.68 12.50
C VAL A 31 4.81 5.62 13.64
N VAL A 32 6.11 5.77 13.93
CA VAL A 32 6.59 6.66 14.99
C VAL A 32 6.24 8.11 14.66
N ALA A 33 6.49 8.58 13.43
CA ALA A 33 6.13 9.92 13.02
C ALA A 33 4.63 10.18 13.12
N GLY A 34 3.79 9.20 12.73
CA GLY A 34 2.34 9.31 12.85
C GLY A 34 1.88 9.43 14.30
N LEU A 35 2.39 8.58 15.19
CA LEU A 35 2.08 8.61 16.62
C LEU A 35 2.53 9.92 17.28
N VAL A 36 3.75 10.37 16.99
CA VAL A 36 4.27 11.64 17.51
C VAL A 36 3.41 12.81 17.01
N THR A 37 3.03 12.82 15.74
CA THR A 37 2.17 13.87 15.18
C THR A 37 0.81 13.89 15.87
N GLU A 38 0.17 12.72 16.04
CA GLU A 38 -1.11 12.64 16.76
C GLU A 38 -0.98 13.12 18.21
N ALA A 39 0.08 12.72 18.92
CA ALA A 39 0.34 13.17 20.28
C ALA A 39 0.50 14.70 20.38
N VAL A 40 1.26 15.30 19.46
CA VAL A 40 1.47 16.75 19.40
C VAL A 40 0.14 17.49 19.17
N PHE A 41 -0.71 17.01 18.25
CA PHE A 41 -2.02 17.61 17.99
C PHE A 41 -3.03 17.44 19.13
N LEU A 42 -2.98 16.33 19.86
CA LEU A 42 -3.81 16.13 21.05
C LEU A 42 -3.37 17.04 22.19
N TRP A 43 -2.06 17.13 22.42
CA TRP A 43 -1.47 18.03 23.40
C TRP A 43 -1.78 19.50 23.09
N ALA A 44 -1.59 19.94 21.85
CA ALA A 44 -1.89 21.30 21.41
C ALA A 44 -3.37 21.67 21.58
N ARG A 45 -4.28 20.70 21.42
CA ARG A 45 -5.73 20.87 21.65
C ARG A 45 -6.17 20.63 23.09
N LYS A 46 -5.23 20.39 24.02
CA LYS A 46 -5.50 20.07 25.43
C LYS A 46 -6.49 18.91 25.61
N LYS A 47 -6.46 17.94 24.70
CA LYS A 47 -7.28 16.72 24.75
C LYS A 47 -6.50 15.60 25.46
N PRO A 48 -7.19 14.62 26.09
CA PRO A 48 -6.52 13.46 26.66
C PRO A 48 -5.78 12.66 25.58
N LEU A 49 -4.70 11.99 25.98
CA LEU A 49 -3.90 11.13 25.09
C LEU A 49 -4.53 9.74 24.86
N SER A 50 -5.72 9.48 25.39
CA SER A 50 -6.43 8.21 25.20
C SER A 50 -6.63 7.80 23.73
N PRO A 51 -6.85 8.72 22.74
CA PRO A 51 -6.92 8.34 21.34
C PRO A 51 -5.61 7.80 20.75
N LEU A 52 -4.46 7.94 21.40
CA LEU A 52 -3.24 7.26 20.91
C LEU A 52 -3.34 5.74 21.02
N LEU A 53 -4.17 5.23 21.93
CA LEU A 53 -4.31 3.79 22.20
C LEU A 53 -5.30 3.09 21.27
N ASP A 54 -6.02 3.82 20.43
CA ASP A 54 -6.98 3.23 19.48
C ASP A 54 -6.29 2.51 18.30
N GLY A 55 -4.98 2.71 18.13
CA GLY A 55 -4.16 2.06 17.11
C GLY A 55 -4.37 2.59 15.69
N SER A 56 -5.12 3.68 15.52
CA SER A 56 -5.42 4.22 14.20
C SER A 56 -4.24 4.94 13.55
N ALA A 57 -3.45 5.72 14.29
CA ALA A 57 -2.21 6.29 13.77
C ALA A 57 -1.21 5.21 13.35
N ILE A 58 -1.19 4.08 14.06
CA ILE A 58 -0.36 2.92 13.71
C ILE A 58 -0.80 2.37 12.34
N ILE A 59 -2.10 2.17 12.14
CA ILE A 59 -2.63 1.67 10.86
C ILE A 59 -2.35 2.67 9.75
N THR A 60 -2.58 3.96 9.97
CA THR A 60 -2.30 5.00 8.97
C THR A 60 -0.82 5.02 8.57
N GLY A 61 0.09 5.01 9.55
CA GLY A 61 1.53 4.98 9.29
C GLY A 61 1.97 3.69 8.59
N LEU A 62 1.38 2.54 8.99
CA LEU A 62 1.66 1.25 8.39
C LEU A 62 1.20 1.19 6.93
N LEU A 63 -0.04 1.59 6.65
CA LEU A 63 -0.60 1.63 5.30
C LEU A 63 0.17 2.61 4.40
N LEU A 64 0.56 3.78 4.92
CA LEU A 64 1.41 4.70 4.18
C LEU A 64 2.75 4.03 3.83
N ALA A 65 3.45 3.42 4.80
CA ALA A 65 4.72 2.73 4.55
C ALA A 65 4.59 1.61 3.51
N MET A 66 3.49 0.86 3.54
CA MET A 66 3.21 -0.20 2.55
C MET A 66 3.08 0.34 1.11
N THR A 67 2.71 1.61 0.94
CA THR A 67 2.58 2.26 -0.39
C THR A 67 3.86 2.92 -0.90
N LEU A 68 4.95 2.84 -0.14
CA LEU A 68 6.22 3.47 -0.48
C LEU A 68 7.25 2.44 -0.94
N PRO A 69 8.19 2.83 -1.83
CA PRO A 69 9.30 1.98 -2.21
C PRO A 69 10.26 1.77 -1.03
N PRO A 70 10.96 0.63 -0.97
CA PRO A 70 11.95 0.34 0.08
C PRO A 70 13.16 1.30 0.07
N SER A 71 13.44 1.94 -1.08
CA SER A 71 14.46 2.98 -1.28
C SER A 71 14.09 4.33 -0.70
N PHE A 72 12.83 4.53 -0.30
CA PHE A 72 12.31 5.87 -0.08
C PHE A 72 13.06 6.55 1.08
N PRO A 73 13.52 7.81 0.91
CA PRO A 73 14.22 8.51 1.97
C PRO A 73 13.38 8.59 3.24
N LEU A 74 13.95 8.18 4.38
CA LEU A 74 13.22 8.13 5.66
C LEU A 74 12.72 9.50 6.09
N SER A 75 13.49 10.58 5.82
CA SER A 75 13.06 11.96 6.09
C SER A 75 11.80 12.34 5.34
N SER A 76 11.74 12.05 4.03
CA SER A 76 10.55 12.26 3.21
C SER A 76 9.38 11.40 3.69
N ALA A 77 9.63 10.15 4.09
CA ALA A 77 8.60 9.26 4.63
C ALA A 77 7.96 9.82 5.91
N VAL A 78 8.78 10.39 6.80
CA VAL A 78 8.35 11.08 8.03
C VAL A 78 7.47 12.28 7.68
N ILE A 79 7.87 13.12 6.72
CA ILE A 79 7.06 14.27 6.27
C ILE A 79 5.69 13.78 5.76
N GLY A 80 5.66 12.72 4.96
CA GLY A 80 4.41 12.15 4.47
C GLY A 80 3.50 11.62 5.60
N ALA A 81 4.09 10.98 6.62
CA ALA A 81 3.34 10.50 7.78
C ALA A 81 2.79 11.65 8.64
N VAL A 82 3.56 12.73 8.81
CA VAL A 82 3.09 13.95 9.45
C VAL A 82 1.90 14.54 8.68
N VAL A 83 2.01 14.69 7.36
CA VAL A 83 0.92 15.20 6.52
C VAL A 83 -0.31 14.30 6.57
N SER A 84 -0.10 12.99 6.52
CA SER A 84 -1.15 11.98 6.62
C SER A 84 -1.98 12.13 7.89
N ILE A 85 -1.33 12.26 9.06
CA ILE A 85 -2.03 12.42 10.34
C ILE A 85 -2.54 13.84 10.54
N ALA A 86 -1.71 14.85 10.32
CA ALA A 86 -2.07 16.24 10.55
C ALA A 86 -3.23 16.66 9.63
N LEU A 87 -3.04 16.56 8.32
CA LEU A 87 -4.04 17.01 7.33
C LEU A 87 -5.12 15.98 7.10
N GLY A 88 -4.76 14.70 7.00
CA GLY A 88 -5.72 13.64 6.67
C GLY A 88 -6.64 13.25 7.82
N LYS A 89 -6.25 13.50 9.08
CA LYS A 89 -7.00 13.07 10.26
C LYS A 89 -7.27 14.19 11.27
N GLN A 90 -6.25 14.91 11.72
CA GLN A 90 -6.40 15.80 12.88
C GLN A 90 -7.12 17.11 12.57
N ILE A 91 -6.94 17.67 11.37
CA ILE A 91 -7.65 18.88 10.92
C ILE A 91 -9.17 18.66 10.93
N PHE A 92 -9.63 17.46 10.58
CA PHE A 92 -11.06 17.15 10.56
C PHE A 92 -11.63 16.79 11.94
N GLY A 93 -10.83 16.86 13.01
CA GLY A 93 -11.30 16.61 14.38
C GLY A 93 -10.86 15.28 14.99
N GLY A 94 -10.15 14.43 14.22
CA GLY A 94 -9.64 13.14 14.68
C GLY A 94 -10.37 11.96 14.03
N LEU A 95 -10.41 10.81 14.70
CA LEU A 95 -11.08 9.63 14.17
C LEU A 95 -12.58 9.82 13.96
N GLY A 96 -13.10 9.17 12.94
CA GLY A 96 -14.53 9.16 12.60
C GLY A 96 -15.00 10.41 11.86
N HIS A 97 -14.13 11.40 11.70
CA HIS A 97 -14.43 12.66 11.00
C HIS A 97 -13.57 12.85 9.75
N ASN A 98 -12.65 11.92 9.47
CA ASN A 98 -11.79 11.98 8.30
C ASN A 98 -12.61 11.72 7.02
N ILE A 99 -12.70 12.74 6.17
CA ILE A 99 -13.40 12.69 4.87
C ILE A 99 -12.71 11.71 3.91
N PHE A 100 -11.39 11.65 3.97
CA PHE A 100 -10.54 10.80 3.13
C PHE A 100 -9.74 9.82 3.98
N ASN A 101 -9.27 8.73 3.35
CA ASN A 101 -8.34 7.83 3.98
C ASN A 101 -7.03 8.58 4.27
N PRO A 102 -6.62 8.75 5.54
CA PRO A 102 -5.48 9.59 5.88
C PRO A 102 -4.17 9.10 5.25
N ALA A 103 -3.98 7.79 5.10
CA ALA A 103 -2.78 7.22 4.49
C ALA A 103 -2.67 7.62 3.01
N LEU A 104 -3.79 7.63 2.29
CA LEU A 104 -3.85 8.06 0.89
C LEU A 104 -3.59 9.57 0.74
N VAL A 105 -4.03 10.39 1.68
CA VAL A 105 -3.70 11.84 1.70
C VAL A 105 -2.18 12.03 1.78
N GLY A 106 -1.52 11.32 2.69
CA GLY A 106 -0.05 11.34 2.79
C GLY A 106 0.62 10.83 1.51
N ARG A 107 0.12 9.74 0.92
CA ARG A 107 0.67 9.18 -0.30
C ARG A 107 0.51 10.11 -1.52
N ALA A 108 -0.61 10.81 -1.62
CA ALA A 108 -0.87 11.80 -2.65
C ALA A 108 0.08 13.00 -2.50
N PHE A 109 0.28 13.50 -1.28
CA PHE A 109 1.26 14.55 -1.01
C PHE A 109 2.68 14.13 -1.39
N LEU A 110 3.11 12.91 -1.02
CA LEU A 110 4.44 12.43 -1.38
C LEU A 110 4.59 12.22 -2.89
N ALA A 111 3.52 11.85 -3.59
CA ALA A 111 3.54 11.71 -5.04
C ALA A 111 3.78 13.04 -5.75
N THR A 112 3.23 14.14 -5.23
CA THR A 112 3.39 15.47 -5.81
C THR A 112 4.69 16.14 -5.37
N ALA A 113 5.08 15.99 -4.10
CA ALA A 113 6.28 16.62 -3.54
C ALA A 113 7.58 15.87 -3.91
N PHE A 114 7.54 14.53 -4.02
CA PHE A 114 8.71 13.69 -4.26
C PHE A 114 8.48 12.66 -5.40
N PRO A 115 8.14 13.12 -6.62
CA PRO A 115 7.73 12.24 -7.72
C PRO A 115 8.84 11.27 -8.16
N VAL A 116 10.12 11.69 -8.10
CA VAL A 116 11.26 10.85 -8.48
C VAL A 116 11.49 9.74 -7.46
N SER A 117 11.58 10.09 -6.18
CA SER A 117 11.85 9.14 -5.11
C SER A 117 10.77 8.06 -5.00
N ILE A 118 9.52 8.41 -5.28
CA ILE A 118 8.38 7.49 -5.14
C ILE A 118 8.21 6.53 -6.31
N THR A 119 8.88 6.83 -7.43
CA THR A 119 8.93 6.02 -8.65
C THR A 119 10.28 5.32 -8.83
N THR A 120 11.14 5.36 -7.81
CA THR A 120 12.44 4.68 -7.82
C THR A 120 12.37 3.42 -6.97
N TRP A 121 12.32 2.26 -7.63
CA TRP A 121 12.21 0.95 -6.98
C TRP A 121 13.51 0.17 -7.06
N LEU A 122 13.92 -0.39 -5.92
CA LEU A 122 15.03 -1.33 -5.83
C LEU A 122 14.52 -2.76 -6.01
N PRO A 123 15.35 -3.66 -6.55
CA PRO A 123 15.07 -5.08 -6.53
C PRO A 123 14.95 -5.59 -5.08
N PRO A 124 14.14 -6.63 -4.86
CA PRO A 124 14.15 -7.39 -3.61
C PRO A 124 15.57 -7.86 -3.26
N ALA A 125 15.94 -7.84 -1.98
CA ALA A 125 17.26 -8.26 -1.48
C ALA A 125 17.52 -9.77 -1.66
N THR A 126 16.51 -10.54 -2.06
CA THR A 126 16.60 -11.94 -2.51
C THR A 126 17.27 -12.07 -3.88
N LEU A 127 17.16 -11.05 -4.73
CA LEU A 127 17.88 -10.96 -5.99
C LEU A 127 19.21 -10.25 -5.70
N LYS A 128 20.34 -10.97 -5.79
CA LYS A 128 21.71 -10.50 -5.46
C LYS A 128 22.25 -9.44 -6.45
N VAL A 129 21.48 -8.39 -6.73
CA VAL A 129 21.85 -7.31 -7.65
C VAL A 129 21.53 -5.98 -6.96
N ASP A 130 22.51 -5.40 -6.28
CA ASP A 130 22.34 -4.18 -5.47
C ASP A 130 22.42 -2.87 -6.28
N ILE A 131 22.70 -2.92 -7.59
CA ILE A 131 23.07 -1.73 -8.39
C ILE A 131 22.08 -1.47 -9.55
N ALA A 132 21.11 -2.35 -9.81
CA ALA A 132 20.14 -2.15 -10.88
C ALA A 132 18.84 -1.54 -10.35
N THR A 133 18.32 -0.51 -11.00
CA THR A 133 16.93 -0.08 -10.82
C THR A 133 16.00 -1.11 -11.47
N PHE A 134 14.98 -1.57 -10.74
CA PHE A 134 14.03 -2.55 -11.25
C PHE A 134 12.74 -1.83 -11.65
N ALA A 135 12.31 -2.00 -12.89
CA ALA A 135 11.02 -1.51 -13.33
C ALA A 135 9.92 -2.41 -12.74
N THR A 136 8.85 -1.79 -12.23
CA THR A 136 7.70 -2.53 -11.71
C THR A 136 7.02 -3.30 -12.85
N PRO A 137 6.30 -4.40 -12.56
CA PRO A 137 5.57 -5.14 -13.59
C PRO A 137 4.64 -4.24 -14.42
N LEU A 138 3.95 -3.29 -13.78
CA LEU A 138 3.11 -2.30 -14.47
C LEU A 138 3.93 -1.25 -15.24
N GLY A 139 5.11 -0.87 -14.75
CA GLY A 139 6.06 -0.03 -15.48
C GLY A 139 6.57 -0.71 -16.76
N ASN A 140 6.90 -2.00 -16.68
CA ASN A 140 7.33 -2.80 -17.84
C ASN A 140 6.21 -2.93 -18.88
N LEU A 141 4.96 -3.14 -18.44
CA LEU A 141 3.82 -3.10 -19.35
C LEU A 141 3.75 -1.79 -20.14
N LYS A 142 3.84 -0.65 -19.45
CA LYS A 142 3.60 0.66 -20.05
C LYS A 142 4.78 1.18 -20.88
N PHE A 143 6.00 1.03 -20.39
CA PHE A 143 7.18 1.69 -20.97
C PHE A 143 8.07 0.77 -21.80
N GLN A 144 7.96 -0.55 -21.62
CA GLN A 144 8.79 -1.53 -22.33
C GLN A 144 8.00 -2.43 -23.28
N GLU A 145 6.69 -2.18 -23.45
CA GLU A 145 5.78 -2.98 -24.29
C GLU A 145 5.93 -4.48 -24.00
N ALA A 146 5.96 -4.82 -22.70
CA ALA A 146 6.35 -6.15 -22.25
C ALA A 146 5.48 -7.28 -22.82
N VAL A 147 4.21 -6.99 -23.17
CA VAL A 147 3.31 -7.92 -23.86
C VAL A 147 3.83 -8.26 -25.25
N ALA A 148 4.10 -7.24 -26.08
CA ALA A 148 4.60 -7.41 -27.45
C ALA A 148 5.99 -8.07 -27.50
N ARG A 149 6.83 -7.82 -26.48
CA ARG A 149 8.18 -8.39 -26.37
C ARG A 149 8.24 -9.74 -25.68
N GLY A 150 7.13 -10.26 -25.15
CA GLY A 150 7.11 -11.51 -24.38
C GLY A 150 7.94 -11.46 -23.09
N THR A 151 8.19 -10.26 -22.54
CA THR A 151 9.00 -10.04 -21.32
C THR A 151 8.13 -9.79 -20.08
N LEU A 152 6.87 -10.23 -20.12
CA LEU A 152 5.95 -10.12 -19.01
C LEU A 152 6.48 -10.84 -17.77
N THR A 153 6.36 -10.18 -16.63
CA THR A 153 6.66 -10.81 -15.34
C THR A 153 5.75 -12.03 -15.14
N PRO A 154 6.31 -13.21 -14.81
CA PRO A 154 5.52 -14.40 -14.56
C PRO A 154 4.48 -14.18 -13.46
N LEU A 155 3.27 -14.72 -13.65
CA LEU A 155 2.19 -14.66 -12.64
C LEU A 155 2.60 -15.28 -11.30
N GLN A 156 3.48 -16.26 -11.32
CA GLN A 156 4.00 -16.91 -10.12
C GLN A 156 4.80 -15.92 -9.25
N ASP A 157 5.64 -15.09 -9.87
CA ASP A 157 6.44 -14.07 -9.18
C ASP A 157 5.57 -12.94 -8.63
N LEU A 158 4.49 -12.61 -9.33
CA LEU A 158 3.47 -11.66 -8.86
C LEU A 158 2.67 -12.22 -7.67
N PHE A 159 2.37 -13.52 -7.69
CA PHE A 159 1.55 -14.18 -6.67
C PHE A 159 2.33 -14.43 -5.37
N TRP A 160 3.50 -15.08 -5.47
CA TRP A 160 4.36 -15.39 -4.33
C TRP A 160 5.12 -14.17 -3.82
N GLY A 161 5.54 -13.33 -4.76
CA GLY A 161 6.40 -12.20 -4.52
C GLY A 161 7.80 -12.39 -5.07
N ASN A 162 8.61 -11.34 -4.91
CA ASN A 162 9.94 -11.13 -5.53
C ASN A 162 9.93 -10.20 -6.77
N ILE A 163 9.01 -9.24 -6.81
CA ILE A 163 8.95 -8.19 -7.83
C ILE A 163 9.46 -6.85 -7.27
N GLY A 164 9.95 -5.97 -8.15
CA GLY A 164 10.18 -4.56 -7.83
C GLY A 164 8.84 -3.83 -7.63
N GLY A 165 8.76 -2.97 -6.62
CA GLY A 165 7.53 -2.26 -6.29
C GLY A 165 7.58 -1.62 -4.90
N CYS A 166 6.42 -1.18 -4.43
CA CYS A 166 6.28 -0.73 -3.05
C CYS A 166 6.28 -1.92 -2.09
N ILE A 167 6.60 -1.65 -0.83
CA ILE A 167 6.78 -2.71 0.19
C ILE A 167 5.54 -3.60 0.33
N GLY A 168 4.35 -3.01 0.28
CA GLY A 168 3.06 -3.71 0.37
C GLY A 168 2.64 -4.44 -0.91
N GLU A 169 3.29 -4.20 -2.04
CA GLU A 169 2.99 -4.84 -3.34
C GLU A 169 3.76 -6.14 -3.53
N THR A 170 4.65 -6.47 -2.59
CA THR A 170 5.61 -7.56 -2.73
C THR A 170 4.98 -8.93 -2.80
N SER A 171 3.82 -9.17 -2.19
CA SER A 171 3.24 -10.51 -2.12
C SER A 171 1.72 -10.43 -2.08
N ALA A 172 1.08 -10.75 -3.21
CA ALA A 172 -0.38 -10.77 -3.31
C ALA A 172 -0.99 -11.80 -2.35
N ILE A 173 -0.36 -12.97 -2.20
CA ILE A 173 -0.83 -14.01 -1.27
C ILE A 173 -0.85 -13.52 0.19
N ALA A 174 0.16 -12.77 0.62
CA ALA A 174 0.23 -12.26 1.98
C ALA A 174 -0.92 -11.28 2.28
N LEU A 175 -1.27 -10.42 1.32
CA LEU A 175 -2.41 -9.51 1.41
C LEU A 175 -3.75 -10.26 1.38
N LEU A 176 -3.87 -11.28 0.51
CA LEU A 176 -5.08 -12.10 0.40
C LEU A 176 -5.36 -12.88 1.69
N ILE A 177 -4.35 -13.48 2.32
CA ILE A 177 -4.49 -14.17 3.61
C ILE A 177 -5.05 -13.20 4.66
N GLY A 178 -4.49 -11.99 4.73
CA GLY A 178 -4.98 -10.96 5.64
C GLY A 178 -6.41 -10.50 5.32
N GLY A 179 -6.74 -10.35 4.04
CA GLY A 179 -8.09 -10.01 3.59
C GLY A 179 -9.13 -11.08 3.91
N ILE A 180 -8.81 -12.35 3.66
CA ILE A 180 -9.66 -13.50 4.02
C ILE A 180 -9.92 -13.52 5.52
N TYR A 181 -8.89 -13.26 6.34
CA TYR A 181 -9.07 -13.13 7.79
C TYR A 181 -10.04 -12.00 8.17
N LEU A 182 -9.94 -10.84 7.53
CA LEU A 182 -10.86 -9.72 7.79
C LEU A 182 -12.31 -10.02 7.36
N LEU A 183 -12.49 -10.71 6.25
CA LEU A 183 -13.79 -11.18 5.76
C LEU A 183 -14.40 -12.21 6.71
N PHE A 184 -13.62 -13.20 7.14
CA PHE A 184 -14.08 -14.21 8.10
C PHE A 184 -14.47 -13.60 9.44
N LYS A 185 -13.70 -12.62 9.92
CA LYS A 185 -14.02 -11.85 11.13
C LYS A 185 -15.09 -10.78 10.92
N ARG A 186 -15.70 -10.71 9.73
CA ARG A 186 -16.75 -9.74 9.34
C ARG A 186 -16.38 -8.30 9.73
N THR A 187 -15.10 -7.96 9.58
CA THR A 187 -14.60 -6.61 9.91
C THR A 187 -14.73 -5.68 8.70
N ILE A 188 -14.71 -6.24 7.49
CA ILE A 188 -14.94 -5.52 6.24
C ILE A 188 -16.16 -6.11 5.53
N ASP A 189 -16.89 -5.28 4.78
CA ASP A 189 -17.94 -5.77 3.88
C ASP A 189 -17.29 -6.39 2.63
N TRP A 190 -17.70 -7.60 2.26
CA TRP A 190 -17.20 -8.32 1.10
C TRP A 190 -17.63 -7.68 -0.24
N ARG A 191 -18.71 -6.90 -0.23
CA ARG A 191 -19.25 -6.22 -1.42
C ARG A 191 -18.27 -5.23 -2.01
N ILE A 192 -17.53 -4.50 -1.16
CA ILE A 192 -16.56 -3.48 -1.58
C ILE A 192 -15.37 -4.10 -2.34
N PRO A 193 -14.57 -5.03 -1.76
CA PRO A 193 -13.44 -5.62 -2.46
C PRO A 193 -13.89 -6.44 -3.68
N LEU A 194 -15.06 -7.10 -3.61
CA LEU A 194 -15.60 -7.82 -4.75
C LEU A 194 -16.01 -6.86 -5.89
N GLY A 195 -16.68 -5.76 -5.59
CA GLY A 195 -17.12 -4.79 -6.61
C GLY A 195 -15.94 -4.16 -7.35
N ILE A 196 -14.89 -3.78 -6.63
CA ILE A 196 -13.66 -3.23 -7.23
C ILE A 196 -12.94 -4.30 -8.07
N THR A 197 -12.85 -5.53 -7.56
CA THR A 197 -12.22 -6.65 -8.28
C THR A 197 -12.98 -7.00 -9.55
N LEU A 198 -14.32 -7.09 -9.48
CA LEU A 198 -15.16 -7.39 -10.64
C LEU A 198 -15.06 -6.29 -11.69
N SER A 199 -15.07 -5.03 -11.27
CA SER A 199 -14.89 -3.90 -12.18
C SER A 199 -13.55 -3.98 -12.90
N MET A 200 -12.46 -4.24 -12.17
CA MET A 200 -11.13 -4.42 -12.76
C MET A 200 -11.13 -5.55 -13.80
N VAL A 201 -11.69 -6.71 -13.46
CA VAL A 201 -11.75 -7.88 -14.36
C VAL A 201 -12.58 -7.60 -15.60
N ILE A 202 -13.71 -6.91 -15.49
CA ILE A 202 -14.57 -6.58 -16.62
C ILE A 202 -13.84 -5.64 -17.59
N PHE A 203 -13.29 -4.53 -17.09
CA PHE A 203 -12.65 -3.54 -17.96
C PHE A 203 -11.35 -4.07 -18.57
N THR A 204 -10.47 -4.65 -17.76
CA THR A 204 -9.21 -5.23 -18.27
C THR A 204 -9.48 -6.44 -19.17
N GLY A 205 -10.52 -7.22 -18.87
CA GLY A 205 -10.93 -8.36 -19.69
C GLY A 205 -11.45 -7.94 -21.05
N ALA A 206 -12.23 -6.86 -21.13
CA ALA A 206 -12.70 -6.32 -22.39
C ALA A 206 -11.53 -5.87 -23.29
N PHE A 207 -10.55 -5.16 -22.74
CA PHE A 207 -9.35 -4.75 -23.50
C PHE A 207 -8.48 -5.94 -23.90
N TRP A 208 -8.29 -6.90 -22.99
CA TRP A 208 -7.52 -8.11 -23.28
C TRP A 208 -8.16 -8.97 -24.37
N LEU A 209 -9.49 -9.09 -24.39
CA LEU A 209 -10.22 -9.80 -25.45
C LEU A 209 -10.17 -9.06 -26.79
N ALA A 210 -10.05 -7.73 -26.78
CA ALA A 210 -9.94 -6.92 -27.99
C ALA A 210 -8.56 -7.07 -28.64
N ASP A 211 -7.47 -7.03 -27.85
CA ASP A 211 -6.11 -7.27 -28.34
C ASP A 211 -5.21 -7.90 -27.25
N PRO A 212 -5.08 -9.24 -27.22
CA PRO A 212 -4.22 -9.94 -26.27
C PRO A 212 -2.71 -9.67 -26.46
N ALA A 213 -2.29 -9.16 -27.62
CA ALA A 213 -0.89 -8.87 -27.92
C ALA A 213 -0.48 -7.47 -27.44
N GLN A 214 -1.45 -6.59 -27.20
CA GLN A 214 -1.24 -5.25 -26.66
C GLN A 214 -1.53 -5.17 -25.15
N TYR A 215 -2.60 -5.80 -24.68
CA TYR A 215 -3.06 -5.67 -23.30
C TYR A 215 -2.68 -6.90 -22.47
N ALA A 216 -2.36 -6.68 -21.19
CA ALA A 216 -2.08 -7.78 -20.27
C ALA A 216 -3.37 -8.43 -19.77
N SER A 217 -3.27 -9.69 -19.32
CA SER A 217 -4.42 -10.42 -18.79
C SER A 217 -5.01 -9.75 -17.53
N PRO A 218 -6.32 -9.91 -17.26
CA PRO A 218 -6.94 -9.38 -16.04
C PRO A 218 -6.26 -9.86 -14.76
N LEU A 219 -5.83 -11.12 -14.74
CA LEU A 219 -5.14 -11.71 -13.59
C LEU A 219 -3.80 -11.03 -13.34
N PHE A 220 -3.08 -10.63 -14.39
CA PHE A 220 -1.87 -9.82 -14.24
C PHE A 220 -2.20 -8.50 -13.53
N HIS A 221 -3.25 -7.78 -13.93
CA HIS A 221 -3.62 -6.51 -13.30
C HIS A 221 -4.08 -6.63 -11.85
N LEU A 222 -4.71 -7.75 -11.48
CA LEU A 222 -5.09 -8.01 -10.09
C LEU A 222 -3.88 -8.30 -9.20
N LEU A 223 -2.93 -9.09 -9.70
CA LEU A 223 -1.74 -9.50 -8.95
C LEU A 223 -0.60 -8.47 -9.02
N ALA A 224 -0.59 -7.61 -10.04
CA ALA A 224 0.43 -6.60 -10.22
C ALA A 224 0.11 -5.33 -9.42
N GLY A 225 1.11 -4.85 -8.69
CA GLY A 225 1.04 -3.60 -7.94
C GLY A 225 0.16 -3.67 -6.69
N GLY A 226 -0.17 -2.51 -6.14
CA GLY A 226 -0.89 -2.37 -4.87
C GLY A 226 -2.40 -2.58 -4.93
N PHE A 227 -2.93 -3.30 -5.93
CA PHE A 227 -4.37 -3.49 -6.11
C PHE A 227 -5.03 -4.07 -4.86
N PHE A 228 -4.57 -5.23 -4.38
CA PHE A 228 -5.16 -5.88 -3.20
C PHE A 228 -4.96 -5.07 -1.92
N LEU A 229 -3.86 -4.32 -1.80
CA LEU A 229 -3.65 -3.42 -0.68
C LEU A 229 -4.75 -2.33 -0.67
N GLY A 230 -5.00 -1.71 -1.83
CA GLY A 230 -6.06 -0.72 -1.99
C GLY A 230 -7.46 -1.31 -1.76
N ALA A 231 -7.78 -2.42 -2.42
CA ALA A 231 -9.12 -3.02 -2.40
C ALA A 231 -9.52 -3.55 -1.01
N ILE A 232 -8.58 -4.14 -0.26
CA ILE A 232 -8.87 -4.82 1.01
C ILE A 232 -8.64 -3.93 2.24
N TYR A 233 -7.70 -2.97 2.18
CA TYR A 233 -7.31 -2.21 3.37
C TYR A 233 -7.59 -0.71 3.28
N MET A 234 -7.83 -0.17 2.08
CA MET A 234 -8.08 1.26 1.91
C MET A 234 -9.51 1.55 1.50
N ALA A 235 -10.06 0.78 0.56
CA ALA A 235 -11.44 0.94 0.10
C ALA A 235 -12.47 0.55 1.17
N THR A 236 -12.11 -0.38 2.06
CA THR A 236 -12.96 -0.84 3.16
C THR A 236 -12.66 -0.10 4.48
N ASP A 237 -12.05 1.09 4.41
CA ASP A 237 -11.82 1.90 5.60
C ASP A 237 -13.16 2.35 6.20
N MET A 238 -13.41 1.99 7.46
CA MET A 238 -14.72 2.04 8.12
C MET A 238 -15.32 3.45 8.25
N VAL A 239 -14.50 4.49 8.09
CA VAL A 239 -14.96 5.88 8.19
C VAL A 239 -15.35 6.45 6.82
N THR A 240 -14.67 6.00 5.77
CA THR A 240 -14.82 6.57 4.42
C THR A 240 -15.60 5.68 3.46
N SER A 241 -15.83 4.42 3.82
CA SER A 241 -16.65 3.50 3.04
C SER A 241 -18.14 3.80 3.20
N PRO A 242 -18.94 3.75 2.12
CA PRO A 242 -20.39 3.94 2.14
C PRO A 242 -21.15 2.82 2.86
#